data_AF-A0A961XPA4-F1
#
_entry.id   AF-A0A961XPA4-F1
#
_cell.length_a   1.000
_cell.length_b   1.000
_cell.length_c   1.000
_cell.angle_alpha   90.00
_cell.angle_beta   90.00
_cell.angle_gamma   90.00
#
_symmetry.space_group_name_H-M   'P 1'
#
loop_
_entity.id
_entity.type
_entity.pdbx_description
1 polymer ?
#
loop_
_entity_poly.entity_id
_entity_poly.type
_entity_poly.pdbx_seq_one_letter_code
_entity_poly.pdbx_strand_id
1 'polypeptide(L)'
;MKQISEQLSLLADLERKALWLSTWTIHNANSIRPKTDDLKVGGHQASSASVSTLMAALYGAVLRPEDRVAVKPHASPIFHAWQYLLGRQTRENLENFRGFGGAQSYPSRTKDADDVDFSTGSVGLGGAMAVFAAMVQDYVAAKGWLQRPKGRMISILGDAEL
;
A
#
# COMPACT_ATOMS: atom_id res chain seq x y z
N MET A 1 -29.06 1.22 10.44
CA MET A 1 -28.87 2.28 9.41
C MET A 1 -27.95 3.40 9.88
N LYS A 2 -28.19 4.04 11.04
CA LYS A 2 -27.34 5.14 11.56
C LYS A 2 -25.86 4.77 11.73
N GLN A 3 -25.58 3.60 12.32
CA GLN A 3 -24.20 3.12 12.55
C GLN A 3 -23.41 2.86 11.25
N ILE A 4 -24.06 2.32 10.21
CA ILE A 4 -23.42 2.12 8.90
C ILE A 4 -23.10 3.47 8.26
N SER A 5 -24.00 4.43 8.37
CA SER A 5 -23.78 5.80 7.87
C SER A 5 -22.59 6.48 8.55
N GLU A 6 -22.45 6.31 9.87
CA GLU A 6 -21.32 6.86 10.65
C GLU A 6 -20.00 6.20 10.24
N GLN A 7 -19.97 4.86 10.09
CA GLN A 7 -18.78 4.14 9.63
C GLN A 7 -18.34 4.57 8.23
N LEU A 8 -19.27 4.73 7.30
CA LEU A 8 -18.97 5.20 5.95
C LEU A 8 -18.42 6.64 5.95
N SER A 9 -18.95 7.51 6.82
CA SER A 9 -18.43 8.86 7.00
C SER A 9 -16.98 8.84 7.49
N LEU A 10 -16.67 8.02 8.50
CA LEU A 10 -15.31 7.90 9.02
C LEU A 10 -14.35 7.34 7.96
N LEU A 11 -14.77 6.35 7.18
CA LEU A 11 -13.97 5.81 6.08
C LEU A 11 -13.70 6.88 5.01
N ALA A 12 -14.70 7.70 4.67
CA ALA A 12 -14.52 8.80 3.72
C ALA A 12 -13.54 9.86 4.25
N ASP A 13 -13.54 10.13 5.56
CA ASP A 13 -12.59 11.06 6.19
C ASP A 13 -11.16 10.51 6.15
N LEU A 14 -10.99 9.21 6.45
CA LEU A 14 -9.70 8.53 6.37
C LEU A 14 -9.18 8.46 4.94
N GLU A 15 -10.05 8.17 3.97
CA GLU A 15 -9.71 8.19 2.54
C GLU A 15 -9.17 9.57 2.12
N ARG A 16 -9.90 10.65 2.45
CA ARG A 16 -9.47 12.02 2.13
C ARG A 16 -8.12 12.34 2.76
N LYS A 17 -7.90 11.92 4.01
CA LYS A 17 -6.62 12.12 4.71
C LYS A 17 -5.48 11.32 4.06
N ALA A 18 -5.70 10.05 3.73
CA ALA A 18 -4.71 9.20 3.06
C ALA A 18 -4.33 9.74 1.68
N LEU A 19 -5.34 10.18 0.90
CA LEU A 19 -5.12 10.79 -0.41
C LEU A 19 -4.32 12.09 -0.30
N TRP A 20 -4.67 12.96 0.65
CA TRP A 20 -3.93 14.19 0.92
C TRP A 20 -2.47 13.90 1.31
N LEU A 21 -2.24 12.96 2.24
CA LEU A 21 -0.90 12.56 2.66
C LEU A 21 -0.07 11.99 1.51
N SER A 22 -0.68 11.17 0.64
CA SER A 22 0.00 10.63 -0.54
C SER A 22 0.44 11.73 -1.52
N THR A 23 -0.42 12.73 -1.71
CA THR A 23 -0.16 13.90 -2.56
C THR A 23 0.93 14.77 -1.95
N TRP A 24 0.82 15.04 -0.65
CA TRP A 24 1.79 15.82 0.10
C TRP A 24 3.16 15.14 0.13
N THR A 25 3.24 13.83 0.29
CA THR A 25 4.50 13.07 0.27
C THR A 25 5.26 13.29 -1.03
N ILE A 26 4.57 13.20 -2.17
CA ILE A 26 5.15 13.46 -3.49
C ILE A 26 5.53 14.92 -3.64
N HIS A 27 4.67 15.86 -3.23
CA HIS A 27 4.94 17.29 -3.30
C HIS A 27 6.15 17.67 -2.43
N ASN A 28 6.23 17.14 -1.21
CA ASN A 28 7.35 17.34 -0.31
C ASN A 28 8.66 16.90 -0.95
N ALA A 29 8.72 15.69 -1.49
CA ALA A 29 9.92 15.17 -2.14
C ALA A 29 10.37 15.99 -3.36
N ASN A 30 9.44 16.62 -4.08
CA ASN A 30 9.72 17.34 -5.32
C ASN A 30 9.79 18.86 -5.19
N SER A 31 9.28 19.46 -4.11
CA SER A 31 9.11 20.92 -4.01
C SER A 31 9.46 21.52 -2.65
N ILE A 32 9.47 20.74 -1.56
CA ILE A 32 9.71 21.26 -0.20
C ILE A 32 11.07 20.79 0.33
N ARG A 33 11.37 19.50 0.21
CA ARG A 33 12.62 18.91 0.69
C ARG A 33 13.81 19.58 -0.03
N PRO A 34 14.82 20.08 0.70
CA PRO A 34 16.03 20.64 0.10
C PRO A 34 16.71 19.63 -0.83
N LYS A 35 17.23 20.12 -1.96
CA LYS A 35 17.89 19.29 -2.98
C LYS A 35 19.25 19.86 -3.33
N THR A 36 20.19 19.00 -3.67
CA THR A 36 21.52 19.37 -4.13
C THR A 36 21.55 19.71 -5.63
N ASP A 37 20.53 19.30 -6.36
CA ASP A 37 20.34 19.56 -7.78
C ASP A 37 18.86 19.80 -8.11
N ASP A 38 18.58 20.12 -9.37
CA ASP A 38 17.23 20.35 -9.88
C ASP A 38 16.52 19.07 -10.34
N LEU A 39 17.06 17.88 -10.04
CA LEU A 39 16.43 16.63 -10.46
C LEU A 39 15.11 16.40 -9.72
N LYS A 40 14.11 15.96 -10.49
CA LYS A 40 12.83 15.53 -9.93
C LYS A 40 12.97 14.13 -9.34
N VAL A 41 12.50 13.98 -8.11
CA VAL A 41 12.45 12.70 -7.40
C VAL A 41 11.34 11.79 -7.97
N GLY A 42 10.26 12.39 -8.47
CA GLY A 42 9.12 11.70 -9.07
C GLY A 42 8.08 11.22 -8.06
N GLY A 43 7.19 10.32 -8.52
CA GLY A 43 6.02 9.84 -7.78
C GLY A 43 4.74 9.93 -8.62
N HIS A 44 3.76 9.05 -8.37
CA HIS A 44 2.57 8.92 -9.22
C HIS A 44 1.29 9.26 -8.43
N GLN A 45 0.88 10.54 -8.49
CA GLN A 45 -0.34 11.02 -7.83
C GLN A 45 -1.60 10.36 -8.42
N ALA A 46 -1.70 10.31 -9.76
CA ALA A 46 -2.87 9.73 -10.44
C ALA A 46 -3.07 8.24 -10.09
N SER A 47 -1.97 7.49 -10.00
CA SER A 47 -2.04 6.06 -9.64
C SER A 47 -2.52 5.85 -8.20
N SER A 48 -2.12 6.73 -7.29
CA SER A 48 -2.57 6.73 -5.88
C SER A 48 -4.05 7.12 -5.76
N ALA A 49 -4.46 8.19 -6.46
CA ALA A 49 -5.84 8.64 -6.48
C ALA A 49 -6.79 7.59 -7.06
N SER A 50 -6.37 6.85 -8.09
CA SER A 50 -7.24 5.86 -8.74
C SER A 50 -7.59 4.65 -7.87
N VAL A 51 -6.91 4.45 -6.73
CA VAL A 51 -7.16 3.33 -5.82
C VAL A 51 -7.55 3.79 -4.41
N SER A 52 -7.79 5.08 -4.18
CA SER A 52 -8.03 5.63 -2.83
C SER A 52 -9.20 4.95 -2.13
N THR A 53 -10.33 4.82 -2.81
CA THR A 53 -11.55 4.20 -2.26
C THR A 53 -11.35 2.71 -2.01
N LEU A 54 -10.64 2.00 -2.91
CA LEU A 54 -10.32 0.58 -2.73
C LEU A 54 -9.42 0.37 -1.51
N MET A 55 -8.39 1.20 -1.36
CA MET A 55 -7.47 1.15 -0.22
C MET A 55 -8.21 1.48 1.09
N ALA A 56 -9.12 2.44 1.08
CA ALA A 56 -9.95 2.78 2.24
C ALA A 56 -10.84 1.61 2.68
N ALA A 57 -11.52 0.96 1.73
CA ALA A 57 -12.30 -0.23 2.03
C ALA A 57 -11.43 -1.38 2.57
N LEU A 58 -10.30 -1.65 1.93
CA LEU A 58 -9.40 -2.73 2.32
C LEU A 58 -8.80 -2.49 3.71
N TYR A 59 -8.00 -1.43 3.87
CA TYR A 59 -7.24 -1.17 5.10
C TYR A 59 -8.10 -0.63 6.24
N GLY A 60 -9.23 0.02 5.94
CA GLY A 60 -10.11 0.62 6.95
C GLY A 60 -11.24 -0.29 7.43
N ALA A 61 -11.62 -1.34 6.69
CA ALA A 61 -12.82 -2.12 7.01
C ALA A 61 -12.76 -3.61 6.70
N VAL A 62 -12.04 -4.05 5.66
CA VAL A 62 -12.20 -5.40 5.10
C VAL A 62 -11.07 -6.35 5.47
N LEU A 63 -9.82 -5.89 5.54
CA LEU A 63 -8.67 -6.77 5.74
C LEU A 63 -8.65 -7.37 7.15
N ARG A 64 -8.29 -8.65 7.21
CA ARG A 64 -7.98 -9.38 8.45
C ARG A 64 -6.46 -9.54 8.58
N PRO A 65 -5.93 -9.83 9.78
CA PRO A 65 -4.49 -10.02 9.99
C PRO A 65 -3.85 -11.12 9.13
N GLU A 66 -4.63 -12.09 8.66
CA GLU A 66 -4.17 -13.20 7.81
C GLU A 66 -4.15 -12.83 6.31
N ASP A 67 -4.93 -11.81 5.90
CA ASP A 67 -5.00 -11.42 4.50
C ASP A 67 -3.68 -10.73 4.06
N ARG A 68 -3.34 -10.86 2.78
CA ARG A 68 -2.11 -10.30 2.19
C ARG A 68 -2.45 -9.52 0.94
N VAL A 69 -1.83 -8.36 0.75
CA VAL A 69 -2.15 -7.44 -0.35
C VAL A 69 -0.92 -7.13 -1.19
N ALA A 70 -0.98 -7.47 -2.48
CA ALA A 70 -0.06 -6.96 -3.48
C ALA A 70 -0.60 -5.62 -4.01
N VAL A 71 -0.01 -4.52 -3.58
CA VAL A 71 -0.40 -3.17 -4.05
C VAL A 71 0.37 -2.83 -5.32
N LYS A 72 -0.30 -2.36 -6.38
CA LYS A 72 0.37 -1.90 -7.60
C LYS A 72 1.51 -0.93 -7.28
N PRO A 73 2.68 -1.05 -7.93
CA PRO A 73 3.89 -0.34 -7.52
C PRO A 73 3.70 1.16 -7.40
N HIS A 74 3.10 1.77 -8.42
CA HIS A 74 2.93 3.22 -8.50
C HIS A 74 1.93 3.81 -7.48
N ALA A 75 1.17 2.97 -6.76
CA ALA A 75 0.33 3.39 -5.63
C ALA A 75 1.07 3.36 -4.28
N SER A 76 2.39 3.16 -4.26
CA SER A 76 3.20 3.22 -3.03
C SER A 76 2.91 4.45 -2.15
N PRO A 77 2.76 5.69 -2.68
CA PRO A 77 2.52 6.85 -1.83
C PRO A 77 1.24 6.76 -0.98
N ILE A 78 0.14 6.24 -1.53
CA ILE A 78 -1.09 6.04 -0.75
C ILE A 78 -1.02 4.81 0.16
N PHE A 79 -0.26 3.78 -0.22
CA PHE A 79 0.05 2.68 0.68
C PHE A 79 0.80 3.17 1.93
N HIS A 80 1.91 3.90 1.77
CA HIS A 80 2.66 4.45 2.90
C HIS A 80 1.82 5.42 3.73
N ALA A 81 0.92 6.18 3.12
CA ALA A 81 -0.03 7.03 3.84
C ALA A 81 -0.96 6.21 4.74
N TRP A 82 -1.51 5.09 4.26
CA TRP A 82 -2.31 4.18 5.09
C TRP A 82 -1.49 3.56 6.21
N GLN A 83 -0.28 3.09 5.93
CA GLN A 83 0.61 2.54 6.94
C GLN A 83 0.95 3.59 8.02
N TYR A 84 1.08 4.87 7.65
CA TYR A 84 1.27 5.97 8.60
C TYR A 84 0.03 6.19 9.47
N LEU A 85 -1.16 6.22 8.87
CA LEU A 85 -2.42 6.35 9.63
C LEU A 85 -2.66 5.17 10.58
N LEU A 86 -2.14 3.99 10.25
CA LEU A 86 -2.19 2.79 11.09
C LEU A 86 -1.04 2.68 12.10
N GLY A 87 -0.14 3.68 12.15
CA GLY A 87 0.99 3.71 13.09
C GLY A 87 2.13 2.76 12.76
N ARG A 88 2.21 2.25 11.52
CA ARG A 88 3.25 1.31 11.02
C ARG A 88 4.34 1.99 10.20
N GLN A 89 4.22 3.30 9.95
CA GLN A 89 5.15 4.11 9.18
C GLN A 89 5.38 5.42 9.91
N THR A 90 6.61 5.95 9.85
CA THR A 90 6.94 7.22 10.53
C THR A 90 6.75 8.41 9.61
N ARG A 91 6.57 9.59 10.21
CA ARG A 91 6.56 10.85 9.48
C ARG A 91 7.89 11.11 8.77
N GLU A 92 9.02 10.81 9.43
CA GLU A 92 10.35 11.05 8.83
C GLU A 92 10.53 10.25 7.53
N ASN A 93 10.02 9.01 7.48
CA ASN A 93 10.11 8.18 6.28
C ASN A 93 9.27 8.74 5.12
N LEU A 94 8.10 9.33 5.38
CA LEU A 94 7.31 10.03 4.37
C LEU A 94 7.99 11.31 3.91
N GLU A 95 8.55 12.09 4.83
CA GLU A 95 9.34 13.29 4.53
C GLU A 95 10.57 12.94 3.67
N ASN A 96 11.12 11.75 3.89
CA ASN A 96 12.27 11.24 3.16
C ASN A 96 11.91 10.31 1.99
N PHE A 97 10.68 10.37 1.46
CA PHE A 97 10.25 9.53 0.33
C PHE A 97 11.26 9.51 -0.84
N ARG A 98 11.58 8.30 -1.32
CA ARG A 98 12.61 7.95 -2.32
C ARG A 98 14.03 8.41 -1.96
N GLY A 99 14.26 8.87 -0.73
CA GLY A 99 15.57 9.15 -0.17
C GLY A 99 16.16 7.92 0.50
N PHE A 100 17.47 7.96 0.76
CA PHE A 100 18.14 6.91 1.53
C PHE A 100 17.56 6.82 2.94
N GLY A 101 17.09 5.62 3.33
CA GLY A 101 16.44 5.39 4.61
C GLY A 101 15.00 5.91 4.73
N GLY A 102 14.39 6.39 3.64
CA GLY A 102 12.98 6.79 3.61
C GLY A 102 12.07 5.78 2.92
N ALA A 103 10.78 6.12 2.85
CA ALA A 103 9.77 5.30 2.17
C ALA A 103 10.14 5.06 0.69
N GLN A 104 10.02 3.82 0.23
CA GLN A 104 10.48 3.43 -1.09
C GLN A 104 9.54 3.91 -2.21
N SER A 105 10.08 3.99 -3.43
CA SER A 105 9.31 4.34 -4.64
C SER A 105 8.14 3.40 -4.93
N TYR A 106 8.32 2.13 -4.56
CA TYR A 106 7.42 1.00 -4.78
C TYR A 106 7.49 0.10 -3.54
N PRO A 107 6.38 -0.56 -3.12
CA PRO A 107 6.38 -1.40 -1.93
C PRO A 107 7.47 -2.47 -2.00
N SER A 108 8.32 -2.53 -0.97
CA SER A 108 9.48 -3.40 -0.91
C SER A 108 9.66 -4.01 0.47
N ARG A 109 9.54 -5.34 0.55
CA ARG A 109 9.69 -6.11 1.81
C ARG A 109 11.04 -5.97 2.49
N THR A 110 12.08 -5.67 1.73
CA THR A 110 13.47 -5.62 2.23
C THR A 110 13.96 -4.21 2.51
N LYS A 111 13.25 -3.20 2.00
CA LYS A 111 13.70 -1.80 2.04
C LYS A 111 12.74 -0.87 2.74
N ASP A 112 11.45 -1.20 2.77
CA ASP A 112 10.49 -0.47 3.59
C ASP A 112 10.48 -1.02 5.02
N ALA A 113 10.24 -0.12 5.97
CA ALA A 113 10.06 -0.46 7.37
C ALA A 113 8.60 -0.80 7.72
N ASP A 114 7.65 -0.44 6.85
CA ASP A 114 6.23 -0.75 7.04
C ASP A 114 5.88 -2.18 6.59
N ASP A 115 4.68 -2.63 6.97
CA ASP A 115 4.22 -4.01 6.76
C ASP A 115 3.82 -4.28 5.30
N VAL A 116 4.82 -4.49 4.44
CA VAL A 116 4.66 -4.87 3.03
C VAL A 116 4.54 -6.39 2.91
N ASP A 117 3.45 -6.87 2.34
CA ASP A 117 3.24 -8.31 2.13
C ASP A 117 4.02 -8.87 0.92
N PHE A 118 4.04 -8.11 -0.18
CA PHE A 118 4.66 -8.48 -1.45
C PHE A 118 5.44 -7.30 -2.03
N SER A 119 6.63 -7.58 -2.57
CA SER A 119 7.38 -6.55 -3.30
C SER A 119 6.84 -6.46 -4.72
N THR A 120 6.41 -5.27 -5.15
CA THR A 120 5.66 -5.10 -6.41
C THR A 120 6.34 -4.18 -7.43
N GLY A 121 7.60 -3.79 -7.20
CA GLY A 121 8.35 -2.88 -8.08
C GLY A 121 8.49 -3.35 -9.54
N SER A 122 8.37 -4.65 -9.81
CA SER A 122 8.25 -5.18 -11.17
C SER A 122 6.77 -5.41 -11.47
N VAL A 123 6.26 -4.69 -12.46
CA VAL A 123 4.89 -4.82 -12.96
C VAL A 123 4.58 -6.29 -13.31
N GLY A 124 3.37 -6.74 -13.00
CA GLY A 124 2.92 -8.13 -13.21
C GLY A 124 3.28 -9.13 -12.10
N LEU A 125 4.42 -8.96 -11.41
CA LEU A 125 4.83 -9.89 -10.35
C LEU A 125 3.93 -9.84 -9.12
N GLY A 126 3.32 -8.69 -8.82
CA GLY A 126 2.37 -8.57 -7.69
C GLY A 126 1.19 -9.54 -7.82
N GLY A 127 0.60 -9.62 -9.01
CA GLY A 127 -0.50 -10.54 -9.31
C GLY A 127 -0.06 -12.00 -9.25
N ALA A 128 1.06 -12.32 -9.92
CA ALA A 128 1.61 -13.66 -9.91
C ALA A 128 1.93 -14.16 -8.49
N MET A 129 2.58 -13.32 -7.67
CA MET A 129 2.90 -13.65 -6.28
C MET A 129 1.66 -13.93 -5.44
N ALA A 130 0.59 -13.14 -5.58
CA ALA A 130 -0.66 -13.36 -4.86
C ALA A 130 -1.29 -14.71 -5.23
N VAL A 131 -1.31 -15.07 -6.53
CA VAL A 131 -1.82 -16.37 -7.01
C VAL A 131 -0.99 -17.53 -6.48
N PHE A 132 0.34 -17.47 -6.62
CA PHE A 132 1.21 -18.53 -6.11
C PHE A 132 1.13 -18.67 -4.59
N ALA A 133 1.03 -17.55 -3.85
CA ALA A 133 0.83 -17.58 -2.40
C ALA A 133 -0.49 -18.27 -2.03
N ALA A 134 -1.57 -18.01 -2.76
CA ALA A 134 -2.86 -18.67 -2.54
C ALA A 134 -2.77 -20.18 -2.81
N MET A 135 -2.15 -20.58 -3.92
CA MET A 135 -1.95 -21.99 -4.28
C MET A 135 -1.12 -22.74 -3.22
N VAL A 136 -0.02 -22.13 -2.75
CA VAL A 136 0.83 -22.72 -1.72
C VAL A 136 0.08 -22.81 -0.39
N GLN A 137 -0.69 -21.78 0.00
CA GLN A 137 -1.52 -21.83 1.21
C GLN A 137 -2.52 -23.00 1.15
N ASP A 138 -3.20 -23.17 0.02
CA ASP A 138 -4.17 -24.25 -0.16
C ASP A 138 -3.51 -25.63 -0.16
N TYR A 139 -2.33 -25.75 -0.78
CA TYR A 139 -1.53 -26.98 -0.73
C TYR A 139 -1.14 -27.35 0.71
N VAL A 140 -0.59 -26.41 1.47
CA VAL A 140 -0.17 -26.63 2.87
C VAL A 140 -1.38 -26.96 3.75
N ALA A 141 -2.52 -26.33 3.51
CA ALA A 141 -3.77 -26.65 4.20
C ALA A 141 -4.26 -28.08 3.88
N ALA A 142 -4.22 -28.49 2.61
CA ALA A 142 -4.62 -29.83 2.18
C ALA A 142 -3.73 -30.94 2.77
N LYS A 143 -2.47 -30.62 3.11
CA LYS A 143 -1.57 -31.53 3.81
C LYS A 143 -1.78 -31.58 5.33
N GLY A 144 -2.69 -30.77 5.88
CA GLY A 144 -2.87 -30.64 7.33
C GLY A 144 -1.69 -29.94 8.03
N TRP A 145 -0.81 -29.27 7.27
CA TRP A 145 0.37 -28.60 7.80
C TRP A 145 0.10 -27.16 8.21
N LEU A 146 -1.03 -26.58 7.77
CA LEU A 146 -1.37 -25.20 8.07
C LEU A 146 -1.80 -25.05 9.53
N GLN A 147 -1.00 -24.35 10.32
CA GLN A 147 -1.25 -24.10 11.76
C GLN A 147 -1.99 -22.79 12.05
N ARG A 148 -2.35 -22.02 11.01
CA ARG A 148 -2.98 -20.69 11.14
C ARG A 148 -4.23 -20.60 10.26
N PRO A 149 -5.20 -19.71 10.55
CA PRO A 149 -6.35 -19.51 9.67
C PRO A 149 -5.91 -19.05 8.28
N LYS A 150 -6.68 -19.41 7.24
CA LYS A 150 -6.42 -18.98 5.87
C LYS A 150 -6.65 -17.48 5.70
N GLY A 151 -5.72 -16.83 5.02
CA GLY A 151 -5.82 -15.48 4.51
C GLY A 151 -6.30 -15.43 3.06
N ARG A 152 -6.89 -14.30 2.67
CA ARG A 152 -7.11 -13.94 1.26
C ARG A 152 -5.84 -13.33 0.70
N MET A 153 -5.44 -13.75 -0.49
CA MET A 153 -4.38 -13.11 -1.26
C MET A 153 -5.03 -12.15 -2.24
N ILE A 154 -4.88 -10.85 -2.00
CA ILE A 154 -5.54 -9.78 -2.76
C ILE A 154 -4.48 -9.08 -3.60
N SER A 155 -4.79 -8.82 -4.88
CA SER A 155 -3.91 -8.07 -5.76
C SER A 155 -4.65 -6.85 -6.29
N ILE A 156 -4.04 -5.67 -6.15
CA ILE A 156 -4.48 -4.42 -6.77
C ILE A 156 -3.57 -4.18 -7.95
N LEU A 157 -4.10 -4.25 -9.17
CA LEU A 157 -3.34 -4.20 -10.41
C LEU A 157 -3.83 -3.03 -11.28
N GLY A 158 -2.93 -2.48 -12.09
CA GLY A 158 -3.35 -1.68 -13.24
C GLY A 158 -3.91 -2.57 -14.36
N ASP A 159 -4.79 -2.02 -15.18
CA ASP A 159 -5.33 -2.67 -16.37
C ASP A 159 -4.24 -3.05 -17.38
N ALA A 160 -3.27 -2.16 -17.61
CA ALA A 160 -2.13 -2.42 -18.48
C ALA A 160 -1.06 -3.36 -17.86
N GLU A 161 -1.23 -3.81 -16.61
CA GLU A 161 -0.35 -4.80 -15.98
C GLU A 161 -0.76 -6.25 -16.28
N LEU A 162 -1.93 -6.45 -16.92
CA LEU A 162 -2.50 -7.73 -17.34
C LEU A 162 -2.09 -8.09 -18.77
#